data_AF-A0A3S8PZR6-F1
#
_entry.id   AF-A0A3S8PZR6-F1
#
_cell.length_a   1.000
_cell.length_b   1.000
_cell.length_c   1.000
_cell.angle_alpha   90.00
_cell.angle_beta   90.00
_cell.angle_gamma   90.00
#
_symmetry.space_group_name_H-M   'P 1'
#
loop_
_entity.id
_entity.type
_entity.pdbx_description
1 polymer ?
#
loop_
_entity_poly.entity_id
_entity_poly.type
_entity_poly.pdbx_seq_one_letter_code
_entity_poly.pdbx_strand_id
1 'polypeptide(L)'
;MANNKSAKKRIGINKRNRLRNRYYKSSVRTLIKIFFQGLETYKTSQNLEEREKLEKILNSIYSLMDKGTKKNIFHKNAAARKKSKLSAYLKMA
;
A
#
# COMPACT_ATOMS: atom_id res chain seq x y z
N MET A 1 -32.92 6.23 -6.89
CA MET A 1 -33.29 5.01 -6.14
C MET A 1 -33.01 3.79 -7.01
N ALA A 2 -32.63 2.64 -6.46
CA ALA A 2 -32.39 1.45 -7.28
C ALA A 2 -33.72 0.72 -7.54
N ASN A 3 -34.27 0.93 -8.73
CA ASN A 3 -35.62 0.46 -9.07
C ASN A 3 -35.64 -1.01 -9.54
N ASN A 4 -34.48 -1.56 -9.94
CA ASN A 4 -34.34 -2.97 -10.34
C ASN A 4 -33.64 -3.78 -9.22
N LYS A 5 -34.07 -5.04 -9.01
CA LYS A 5 -33.44 -6.01 -8.10
C LYS A 5 -31.93 -6.15 -8.38
N SER A 6 -31.54 -6.18 -9.65
CA SER A 6 -30.12 -6.25 -10.06
C SER A 6 -29.33 -5.03 -9.58
N ALA A 7 -29.91 -3.82 -9.70
CA ALA A 7 -29.30 -2.57 -9.26
C ALA A 7 -29.13 -2.54 -7.73
N LYS A 8 -30.16 -2.94 -6.96
CA LYS A 8 -30.08 -3.02 -5.49
C LYS A 8 -28.97 -3.98 -5.04
N LYS A 9 -28.84 -5.14 -5.71
CA LYS A 9 -27.76 -6.11 -5.46
C LYS A 9 -26.38 -5.52 -5.77
N ARG A 10 -26.21 -4.85 -6.92
CA ARG A 10 -24.94 -4.21 -7.32
C ARG A 10 -24.50 -3.16 -6.29
N ILE A 11 -25.42 -2.34 -5.77
CA ILE A 11 -25.10 -1.36 -4.73
C ILE A 11 -24.54 -2.02 -3.47
N GLY A 12 -25.16 -3.11 -2.99
CA GLY A 12 -24.68 -3.85 -1.82
C GLY A 12 -23.28 -4.44 -2.03
N ILE A 13 -23.05 -5.08 -3.18
CA ILE A 13 -21.74 -5.63 -3.55
C ILE A 13 -20.69 -4.52 -3.63
N ASN A 14 -21.01 -3.39 -4.25
CA ASN A 14 -20.10 -2.26 -4.40
C ASN A 14 -19.75 -1.64 -3.05
N LYS A 15 -20.71 -1.48 -2.13
CA LYS A 15 -20.45 -0.98 -0.77
C LYS A 15 -19.47 -1.89 -0.03
N ARG A 16 -19.70 -3.21 -0.06
CA ARG A 16 -18.81 -4.21 0.55
C ARG A 16 -17.40 -4.16 -0.05
N ASN A 17 -17.30 -4.18 -1.38
CA ASN A 17 -16.02 -4.18 -2.08
C ASN A 17 -15.27 -2.86 -1.85
N ARG A 18 -15.97 -1.73 -1.82
CA ARG A 18 -15.40 -0.41 -1.50
C ARG A 18 -14.74 -0.39 -0.13
N LEU A 19 -15.40 -0.93 0.90
CA LEU A 19 -14.86 -0.97 2.26
C LEU A 19 -13.59 -1.84 2.33
N ARG A 20 -13.62 -3.03 1.71
CA ARG A 20 -12.45 -3.92 1.62
C ARG A 20 -11.29 -3.24 0.89
N ASN A 21 -11.55 -2.65 -0.27
CA ASN A 21 -10.53 -1.98 -1.07
C ASN A 21 -9.98 -0.75 -0.36
N ARG A 22 -10.83 -0.02 0.39
CA ARG A 22 -10.41 1.15 1.16
C ARG A 22 -9.34 0.77 2.17
N TYR A 23 -9.55 -0.29 2.96
CA TYR A 23 -8.59 -0.75 3.96
C TYR A 23 -7.18 -0.95 3.36
N TYR A 24 -7.06 -1.77 2.31
CA TYR A 24 -5.76 -2.02 1.68
C TYR A 24 -5.13 -0.74 1.10
N LYS A 25 -5.93 0.09 0.43
CA LYS A 25 -5.45 1.34 -0.18
C LYS A 25 -5.00 2.36 0.87
N SER A 26 -5.75 2.52 1.96
CA SER A 26 -5.39 3.44 3.03
C SER A 26 -4.17 2.95 3.81
N SER A 27 -4.13 1.67 4.20
CA SER A 27 -2.99 1.13 4.95
C SER A 27 -1.68 1.24 4.18
N VAL A 28 -1.68 0.91 2.89
CA VAL A 28 -0.49 1.08 2.04
C VAL A 28 -0.10 2.56 1.93
N ARG A 29 -1.07 3.48 1.79
CA ARG A 29 -0.77 4.92 1.75
C ARG A 29 -0.15 5.42 3.06
N THR A 30 -0.69 5.00 4.20
CA THR A 30 -0.17 5.36 5.52
C THR A 30 1.26 4.86 5.71
N LEU A 31 1.51 3.58 5.40
CA LEU A 31 2.86 3.01 5.53
C LEU A 31 3.88 3.69 4.60
N ILE A 32 3.48 4.04 3.38
CA ILE A 32 4.35 4.80 2.47
C ILE A 32 4.67 6.19 3.05
N LYS A 33 3.70 6.87 3.67
CA LYS A 33 3.95 8.17 4.32
C LYS A 33 4.96 8.05 5.46
N ILE A 34 4.79 7.02 6.31
CA ILE A 34 5.70 6.74 7.42
C ILE A 34 7.10 6.41 6.89
N PHE A 35 7.19 5.60 5.83
CA PHE A 35 8.45 5.26 5.17
C PHE A 35 9.19 6.51 4.70
N PHE A 36 8.53 7.42 3.99
CA PHE A 36 9.17 8.65 3.54
C PHE A 36 9.59 9.56 4.71
N GLN A 37 8.81 9.63 5.78
CA GLN A 37 9.19 10.40 6.97
C GLN A 37 10.48 9.85 7.61
N GLY A 38 10.59 8.53 7.77
CA GLY A 38 11.81 7.91 8.29
C GLY A 38 12.99 7.98 7.30
N LEU A 39 12.72 8.06 6.00
CA LEU A 39 13.76 8.20 5.00
C LEU A 39 14.42 9.59 5.06
N GLU A 40 13.66 10.64 5.35
CA GLU A 40 14.23 11.98 5.57
C GLU A 40 15.12 12.04 6.83
N THR A 41 14.77 11.32 7.90
CA THR A 41 15.64 11.25 9.10
C THR A 41 16.92 10.46 8.79
N TYR A 42 16.79 9.33 8.11
CA TYR A 42 17.91 8.45 7.75
C TYR A 42 18.96 9.15 6.88
N LYS A 43 18.54 10.00 5.93
CA LYS A 43 19.47 10.80 5.10
C LYS A 43 20.40 11.69 5.94
N THR A 44 19.95 12.12 7.11
CA THR A 44 20.72 13.03 7.97
C THR A 44 21.63 12.27 8.93
N SER A 45 21.13 11.16 9.51
CA SER A 45 21.84 10.44 10.58
C SER A 45 22.68 9.27 10.08
N GLN A 46 22.32 8.64 8.95
CA GLN A 46 22.94 7.43 8.37
C GLN A 46 23.14 6.26 9.36
N ASN A 47 22.29 6.19 10.39
CA ASN A 47 22.37 5.14 11.41
C ASN A 47 21.89 3.78 10.90
N LEU A 48 22.60 2.71 11.26
CA LEU A 48 22.25 1.32 10.94
C LEU A 48 20.87 0.92 11.49
N GLU A 49 20.52 1.33 12.71
CA GLU A 49 19.22 1.01 13.31
C GLU A 49 18.03 1.64 12.57
N GLU A 50 18.20 2.85 12.03
CA GLU A 50 17.17 3.53 11.26
C GLU A 50 16.94 2.83 9.91
N ARG A 51 18.03 2.36 9.30
CA ARG A 51 17.95 1.54 8.09
C ARG A 51 17.14 0.26 8.33
N GLU A 52 17.41 -0.47 9.41
CA GLU A 52 16.64 -1.67 9.75
C GLU A 52 15.15 -1.38 9.97
N LYS A 53 14.82 -0.25 10.62
CA LYS A 53 13.42 0.18 10.79
C LYS A 53 12.76 0.44 9.44
N LEU A 54 13.44 1.10 8.51
CA LEU A 54 12.94 1.34 7.15
C LEU A 54 12.75 0.04 6.37
N GLU A 55 13.67 -0.91 6.47
CA GLU A 55 13.54 -2.23 5.84
C GLU A 55 12.34 -3.01 6.37
N LYS A 56 12.08 -2.97 7.70
CA LYS A 56 10.88 -3.58 8.31
C LYS A 56 9.59 -2.95 7.78
N ILE A 57 9.55 -1.62 7.63
CA ILE A 57 8.41 -0.91 7.05
C ILE A 57 8.23 -1.30 5.57
N LEU A 58 9.32 -1.36 4.81
CA LEU A 58 9.31 -1.73 3.40
C LEU A 58 8.76 -3.16 3.20
N ASN A 59 9.22 -4.11 4.02
CA ASN A 59 8.73 -5.49 4.03
C ASN A 59 7.22 -5.55 4.36
N SER A 60 6.76 -4.72 5.29
CA SER A 60 5.34 -4.60 5.62
C SER A 60 4.50 -4.07 4.45
N ILE A 61 5.03 -3.06 3.72
CA ILE A 61 4.40 -2.54 2.50
C ILE A 61 4.30 -3.64 1.44
N TYR A 62 5.39 -4.40 1.21
CA TYR A 62 5.41 -5.49 0.24
C TYR A 62 4.36 -6.56 0.57
N SER A 63 4.31 -7.01 1.83
CA SER A 63 3.33 -7.99 2.30
C SER A 63 1.89 -7.54 2.04
N LEU A 64 1.54 -6.29 2.37
CA LEU A 64 0.20 -5.76 2.14
C LEU A 64 -0.13 -5.60 0.66
N MET A 65 0.84 -5.16 -0.14
CA MET A 65 0.66 -4.99 -1.58
C MET A 65 0.46 -6.33 -2.30
N ASP A 66 1.19 -7.37 -1.92
CA ASP A 66 1.04 -8.71 -2.51
C ASP A 66 -0.28 -9.35 -2.12
N LYS A 67 -0.65 -9.25 -0.83
CA LYS A 67 -1.97 -9.69 -0.35
C LYS A 67 -3.09 -8.95 -1.08
N GLY A 68 -2.93 -7.64 -1.32
CA GLY A 68 -3.88 -6.84 -2.09
C GLY A 68 -3.93 -7.22 -3.57
N THR A 69 -2.80 -7.59 -4.17
CA THR A 69 -2.72 -8.05 -5.57
C THR A 69 -3.39 -9.41 -5.75
N LYS A 70 -3.14 -10.37 -4.85
CA LYS A 70 -3.83 -11.68 -4.83
C LYS A 70 -5.35 -11.53 -4.71
N LYS A 71 -5.83 -10.48 -4.04
CA LYS A 71 -7.26 -10.15 -3.89
C LYS A 71 -7.82 -9.26 -5.01
N ASN A 72 -7.07 -9.04 -6.09
CA ASN A 72 -7.45 -8.18 -7.23
C ASN A 72 -7.78 -6.72 -6.84
N ILE A 73 -7.21 -6.22 -5.75
CA ILE A 73 -7.38 -4.82 -5.31
C ILE A 73 -6.38 -3.90 -6.02
N PHE A 74 -5.18 -4.43 -6.28
CA PHE A 74 -4.14 -3.78 -7.07
C PHE A 74 -3.86 -4.60 -8.32
N HIS A 75 -3.64 -3.93 -9.45
CA HIS A 75 -3.14 -4.58 -10.65
C HIS A 75 -1.67 -4.97 -10.45
N LYS A 76 -1.27 -6.15 -10.95
CA LYS A 76 0.10 -6.70 -10.82
C LYS A 76 1.20 -5.69 -11.18
N ASN A 77 1.04 -4.98 -12.30
CA ASN A 77 2.02 -3.99 -12.75
C ASN A 77 2.05 -2.75 -11.85
N ALA A 78 0.89 -2.31 -11.35
CA ALA A 78 0.85 -1.19 -10.42
C ALA A 78 1.54 -1.54 -9.09
N ALA A 79 1.41 -2.81 -8.66
CA ALA A 79 2.10 -3.29 -7.48
C ALA A 79 3.61 -3.34 -7.68
N ALA A 80 4.07 -3.98 -8.77
CA ALA A 80 5.49 -4.08 -9.11
C ALA A 80 6.18 -2.72 -9.24
N ARG A 81 5.56 -1.77 -9.95
CA ARG A 81 6.11 -0.40 -10.11
C ARG A 81 6.32 0.31 -8.78
N LYS A 82 5.36 0.20 -7.85
CA LYS A 82 5.49 0.83 -6.53
C LYS A 82 6.59 0.20 -5.69
N LYS A 83 6.72 -1.13 -5.72
CA LYS A 83 7.80 -1.82 -5.02
C LYS A 83 9.17 -1.40 -5.53
N SER A 84 9.34 -1.43 -6.85
CA SER A 84 10.57 -0.99 -7.52
C SER A 84 10.94 0.45 -7.12
N LYS A 85 9.96 1.37 -7.14
CA LYS A 85 10.18 2.77 -6.76
C LYS A 85 10.62 2.94 -5.30
N LEU A 86 9.97 2.25 -4.35
CA LEU A 86 10.34 2.33 -2.94
C LEU A 86 11.72 1.73 -2.65
N SER A 87 12.05 0.62 -3.30
CA SER A 87 13.40 0.04 -3.21
C SER A 87 14.46 0.99 -3.76
N ALA A 88 14.18 1.67 -4.88
CA ALA A 88 15.10 2.65 -5.45
C ALA A 88 15.37 3.81 -4.48
N TYR A 89 14.34 4.34 -3.84
CA TYR A 89 14.52 5.41 -2.84
C TYR A 89 15.40 4.98 -1.66
N LEU A 90 15.23 3.77 -1.13
CA LEU A 90 16.08 3.28 -0.04
C LEU A 90 17.53 3.06 -0.46
N LYS A 91 17.78 2.73 -1.74
CA LYS A 91 19.14 2.56 -2.27
C LYS A 91 19.85 3.87 -2.56
N MET A 92 19.09 4.91 -2.90
CA MET A 92 19.61 6.24 -3.23
C MET A 92 19.78 7.14 -2.00
N ALA A 93 19.03 6.86 -0.93
CA ALA A 93 19.13 7.55 0.36
C ALA A 93 20.33 7.03 1.15
#